data_AF-A0A8E2JQF5-F1
#
_entry.id   AF-A0A8E2JQF5-F1
#
_cell.length_a   1.000
_cell.length_b   1.000
_cell.length_c   1.000
_cell.angle_alpha   90.00
_cell.angle_beta   90.00
_cell.angle_gamma   90.00
#
_symmetry.space_group_name_H-M   'P 1'
#
loop_
_entity.id
_entity.type
_entity.pdbx_description
1 polymer ?
#
loop_
_entity_poly.entity_id
_entity_poly.type
_entity_poly.pdbx_seq_one_letter_code
_entity_poly.pdbx_strand_id
1 'polypeptide(L)'
;MASQPTSTQSPSARLQEILSERIQELSESEEVEDMGPEPAESVASQLAKLQLVQSPLKDELVTESSEMQDQTLEDILPFLTENPYEFDLNSHGIPKLQRSKHISFLHHALGSYPARMVVMDAARPWILYWSLQGLTCLGEDVSKYQDRVTYTFAPCQNPTGGFGGGHGQLSHLAASYAAVLSLTIVGGEEAYEMIDRKAMWHWLGEMKQQDGGFTLAAEGEEDIRGAFCAMVIIALLNLPLELPPGSPARIKGDETFLTNLPEWIARC
;
A
#
# COMPACT_ATOMS: atom_id res chain seq x y z
N MET A 1 -1.42 46.15 -27.21
CA MET A 1 -1.83 44.88 -27.82
C MET A 1 -1.81 43.84 -26.72
N ALA A 2 -2.98 43.37 -26.29
CA ALA A 2 -3.14 42.43 -25.19
C ALA A 2 -2.85 41.01 -25.66
N SER A 3 -1.99 40.28 -24.95
CA SER A 3 -1.70 38.86 -25.14
C SER A 3 -2.67 38.02 -24.29
N GLN A 4 -3.35 37.07 -24.92
CA GLN A 4 -4.26 36.10 -24.30
C GLN A 4 -3.50 35.11 -23.39
N PRO A 5 -4.16 34.54 -22.35
CA PRO A 5 -3.59 33.48 -21.54
C PRO A 5 -3.80 32.10 -22.22
N THR A 6 -2.73 31.31 -22.32
CA THR A 6 -2.77 29.91 -22.72
C THR A 6 -3.41 29.06 -21.61
N SER A 7 -4.54 28.43 -21.91
CA SER A 7 -5.22 27.47 -21.05
C SER A 7 -4.35 26.22 -20.85
N THR A 8 -4.03 25.90 -19.60
CA THR A 8 -3.53 24.58 -19.21
C THR A 8 -4.63 23.54 -19.45
N GLN A 9 -4.35 22.58 -20.34
CA GLN A 9 -5.24 21.45 -20.60
C GLN A 9 -5.36 20.58 -19.34
N SER A 10 -6.58 20.15 -19.02
CA SER A 10 -6.87 19.21 -17.94
C SER A 10 -6.24 17.84 -18.23
N PRO A 11 -6.00 17.00 -17.21
CA PRO A 11 -5.38 15.69 -17.40
C PRO A 11 -6.25 14.80 -18.31
N SER A 12 -5.73 14.58 -19.53
CA SER A 12 -5.93 13.47 -20.46
C SER A 12 -7.24 12.68 -20.42
N ALA A 13 -7.97 12.69 -21.54
CA ALA A 13 -9.12 11.83 -21.87
C ALA A 13 -8.89 10.32 -21.58
N ARG A 14 -7.63 9.88 -21.48
CA ARG A 14 -7.25 8.51 -21.14
C ARG A 14 -7.56 8.11 -19.68
N LEU A 15 -7.57 9.08 -18.75
CA LEU A 15 -7.97 8.82 -17.36
C LEU A 15 -9.49 8.65 -17.27
N GLN A 16 -10.26 9.39 -18.08
CA GLN A 16 -11.70 9.23 -18.20
C GLN A 16 -12.09 7.90 -18.85
N GLU A 17 -11.34 7.43 -19.85
CA GLU A 17 -11.52 6.08 -20.43
C GLU A 17 -11.38 4.99 -19.36
N ILE A 18 -10.32 5.05 -18.54
CA ILE A 18 -10.06 4.08 -17.46
C ILE A 18 -11.13 4.14 -16.35
N LEU A 19 -11.65 5.32 -16.03
CA LEU A 19 -12.72 5.49 -15.04
C LEU A 19 -14.09 5.07 -15.58
N SER A 20 -14.35 5.29 -16.87
CA SER A 20 -15.64 5.01 -17.51
C SER A 20 -15.96 3.51 -17.62
N GLU A 21 -14.95 2.64 -17.73
CA GLU A 21 -15.16 1.20 -17.83
C GLU A 21 -15.11 0.46 -16.47
N ARG A 22 -14.65 1.11 -15.39
CA ARG A 22 -14.44 0.46 -14.07
C ARG A 22 -15.47 0.80 -13.00
N ILE A 23 -16.29 1.83 -13.21
CA ILE A 23 -17.34 2.20 -12.26
C ILE A 23 -18.67 2.07 -12.99
N GLN A 24 -19.10 0.83 -13.19
CA GLN A 24 -20.52 0.56 -13.13
C GLN A 24 -20.90 0.83 -11.68
N GLU A 25 -21.52 1.99 -11.44
CA GLU A 25 -22.15 2.33 -10.18
C GLU A 25 -22.95 1.11 -9.72
N LEU A 26 -22.56 0.51 -8.59
CA LEU A 26 -23.49 -0.27 -7.80
C LEU A 26 -24.54 0.74 -7.34
N SER A 27 -25.58 0.92 -8.16
CA SER A 27 -26.71 1.76 -7.80
C SER A 27 -27.25 1.24 -6.47
N GLU A 28 -27.42 2.12 -5.50
CA GLU A 28 -28.04 1.82 -4.19
C GLU A 28 -29.54 1.44 -4.31
N SER A 29 -30.02 1.07 -5.50
CA SER A 29 -31.40 0.76 -5.82
C SER A 29 -31.67 -0.67 -6.28
N GLU A 30 -30.67 -1.56 -6.31
CA GLU A 30 -30.99 -2.99 -6.34
C GLU A 30 -31.24 -3.42 -4.90
N GLU A 31 -32.53 -3.42 -4.50
CA GLU A 31 -32.98 -4.30 -3.44
C GLU A 31 -32.39 -5.68 -3.73
N VAL A 32 -31.38 -6.08 -2.95
CA VAL A 32 -30.89 -7.44 -2.97
C VAL A 32 -32.09 -8.27 -2.57
N GLU A 33 -32.75 -8.88 -3.56
CA GLU A 33 -33.84 -9.83 -3.30
C GLU A 33 -33.29 -10.82 -2.29
N ASP A 34 -33.90 -10.82 -1.10
CA ASP A 34 -33.66 -11.80 -0.06
C ASP A 34 -34.11 -13.14 -0.64
N MET A 35 -33.19 -13.80 -1.34
CA MET A 35 -33.32 -15.18 -1.77
C MET A 35 -33.45 -15.96 -0.47
N GLY A 36 -34.70 -16.29 -0.14
CA GLY A 36 -35.08 -16.89 1.13
C GLY A 36 -34.21 -18.11 1.50
N PRO A 37 -34.28 -18.58 2.74
CA PRO A 37 -33.33 -19.55 3.28
C PRO A 37 -33.25 -20.81 2.41
N GLU A 38 -32.13 -20.95 1.70
CA GLU A 38 -31.76 -22.17 1.00
C GLU A 38 -31.61 -23.29 2.04
N PRO A 39 -32.07 -24.52 1.74
CA PRO A 39 -32.03 -25.62 2.69
C PRO A 39 -30.60 -25.94 3.10
N ALA A 40 -30.41 -26.32 4.37
CA ALA A 40 -29.12 -26.66 4.96
C ALA A 40 -28.27 -27.53 4.00
N GLU A 41 -27.10 -27.02 3.62
CA GLU A 41 -26.24 -27.61 2.59
C GLU A 41 -25.96 -29.10 2.87
N SER A 42 -26.07 -29.93 1.83
CA SER A 42 -25.77 -31.36 1.89
C SER A 42 -24.27 -31.61 2.14
N VAL A 43 -23.93 -32.73 2.78
CA VAL A 43 -22.54 -33.20 3.01
C VAL A 43 -21.71 -33.24 1.70
N ALA A 44 -22.36 -33.40 0.54
CA ALA A 44 -21.68 -33.34 -0.77
C ALA A 44 -21.19 -31.93 -1.14
N SER A 45 -21.89 -30.86 -0.71
CA SER A 45 -21.44 -29.46 -0.84
C SER A 45 -20.18 -29.23 -0.02
N GLN A 46 -20.16 -29.74 1.22
CA GLN A 46 -19.03 -29.61 2.14
C GLN A 46 -17.80 -30.41 1.65
N LEU A 47 -18.02 -31.63 1.11
CA LEU A 47 -16.96 -32.44 0.48
C LEU A 47 -16.35 -31.76 -0.76
N ALA A 48 -17.17 -31.10 -1.59
CA ALA A 48 -16.66 -30.34 -2.73
C ALA A 48 -15.83 -29.13 -2.29
N LYS A 49 -16.22 -28.46 -1.19
CA LYS A 49 -15.45 -27.36 -0.59
C LYS A 49 -14.12 -27.82 0.02
N LEU A 50 -14.07 -29.00 0.65
CA LEU A 50 -12.85 -29.59 1.19
C LEU A 50 -11.85 -30.03 0.10
N GLN A 51 -12.34 -30.61 -0.99
CA GLN A 51 -11.53 -30.99 -2.15
C GLN A 51 -10.94 -29.79 -2.90
N LEU A 52 -11.45 -28.57 -2.69
CA LEU A 52 -10.87 -27.33 -3.22
C LEU A 52 -9.66 -26.85 -2.42
N VAL A 53 -9.51 -27.26 -1.15
CA VAL A 53 -8.48 -26.71 -0.24
C VAL A 53 -7.35 -27.70 -0.01
N GLN A 54 -7.63 -29.01 -0.02
CA GLN A 54 -6.61 -30.04 0.17
C GLN A 54 -6.05 -30.52 -1.16
N SER A 55 -4.71 -30.56 -1.29
CA SER A 55 -4.07 -31.18 -2.44
C SER A 55 -4.33 -32.69 -2.43
N PRO A 56 -4.91 -33.26 -3.50
CA PRO A 56 -5.04 -34.72 -3.62
C PRO A 56 -3.70 -35.41 -3.89
N LEU A 57 -2.67 -34.64 -4.26
CA LEU A 57 -1.31 -35.12 -4.47
C LEU A 57 -0.49 -34.86 -3.21
N LYS A 58 -0.03 -35.94 -2.57
CA LYS A 58 0.89 -35.89 -1.44
C LYS A 58 2.12 -36.72 -1.76
N ASP A 59 3.26 -36.06 -1.82
CA ASP A 59 4.53 -36.73 -2.06
C ASP A 59 4.90 -37.59 -0.84
N GLU A 60 5.58 -38.71 -1.08
CA GLU A 60 6.03 -39.61 -0.01
C GLU A 60 7.19 -39.01 0.81
N LEU A 61 7.95 -38.07 0.21
CA LEU A 61 9.06 -37.41 0.87
C LEU A 61 8.54 -36.32 1.82
N VAL A 62 8.71 -36.56 3.12
CA VAL A 62 8.41 -35.58 4.16
C VAL A 62 9.62 -34.68 4.40
N THR A 63 9.37 -33.37 4.41
CA THR A 63 10.32 -32.31 4.68
C THR A 63 9.71 -31.31 5.66
N GLU A 64 10.54 -30.42 6.21
CA GLU A 64 10.05 -29.32 7.05
C GLU A 64 8.97 -28.48 6.33
N SER A 65 9.12 -28.25 5.02
CA SER A 65 8.13 -27.52 4.22
C SER A 65 6.78 -28.25 4.16
N SER A 66 6.77 -29.57 3.97
CA SER A 66 5.51 -30.34 3.92
C SER A 66 4.87 -30.44 5.31
N GLU A 67 5.68 -30.61 6.36
CA GLU A 67 5.17 -30.64 7.74
C GLU A 67 4.53 -29.30 8.12
N MET A 68 5.17 -28.18 7.77
CA MET A 68 4.63 -26.84 8.03
C MET A 68 3.35 -26.57 7.23
N GLN A 69 3.31 -26.99 5.96
CA GLN A 69 2.12 -26.91 5.12
C GLN A 69 0.96 -27.71 5.71
N ASP A 70 1.21 -28.95 6.11
CA ASP A 70 0.20 -29.84 6.70
C ASP A 70 -0.32 -29.27 8.02
N GLN A 71 0.57 -28.81 8.91
CA GLN A 71 0.17 -28.19 10.17
C GLN A 71 -0.66 -26.92 9.96
N THR A 72 -0.26 -26.08 9.01
CA THR A 72 -1.02 -24.86 8.67
C THR A 72 -2.41 -25.24 8.16
N LEU A 73 -2.51 -26.28 7.33
CA LEU A 73 -3.78 -26.76 6.82
C LEU A 73 -4.68 -27.26 7.95
N GLU A 74 -4.15 -28.04 8.90
CA GLU A 74 -4.87 -28.49 10.08
C GLU A 74 -5.43 -27.32 10.91
N ASP A 75 -4.64 -26.25 11.09
CA ASP A 75 -5.06 -25.08 11.85
C ASP A 75 -6.17 -24.27 11.16
N ILE A 76 -6.17 -24.18 9.82
CA ILE A 76 -7.14 -23.35 9.07
C ILE A 76 -8.44 -24.09 8.73
N LEU A 77 -8.40 -25.42 8.60
CA LEU A 77 -9.54 -26.22 8.14
C LEU A 77 -10.82 -25.95 8.93
N PRO A 78 -10.82 -25.93 10.28
CA PRO A 78 -12.05 -25.66 11.04
C PRO A 78 -12.70 -24.32 10.67
N PHE A 79 -11.91 -23.28 10.37
CA PHE A 79 -12.46 -21.98 9.97
C PHE A 79 -13.12 -21.99 8.60
N LEU A 80 -12.71 -22.90 7.71
CA LEU A 80 -13.26 -23.05 6.36
C LEU A 80 -14.49 -23.96 6.34
N THR A 81 -14.57 -24.94 7.24
CA THR A 81 -15.59 -26.00 7.20
C THR A 81 -16.63 -25.91 8.31
N GLU A 82 -16.25 -25.41 9.48
CA GLU A 82 -17.08 -25.49 10.69
C GLU A 82 -17.58 -24.12 11.17
N ASN A 83 -17.00 -23.01 10.70
CA ASN A 83 -17.35 -21.65 11.15
C ASN A 83 -17.39 -21.53 12.70
N PRO A 84 -16.27 -21.80 13.40
CA PRO A 84 -16.25 -21.96 14.86
C PRO A 84 -16.62 -20.68 15.63
N TYR A 85 -16.65 -19.53 14.97
CA TYR A 85 -17.05 -18.25 15.54
C TYR A 85 -18.51 -17.87 15.26
N GLU A 86 -19.26 -18.77 14.61
CA GLU A 86 -20.69 -18.61 14.32
C GLU A 86 -21.00 -17.29 13.60
N PHE A 87 -20.14 -16.88 12.66
CA PHE A 87 -20.37 -15.66 11.90
C PHE A 87 -21.53 -15.82 10.91
N ASP A 88 -22.19 -14.69 10.60
CA ASP A 88 -23.16 -14.62 9.52
C ASP A 88 -22.50 -14.96 8.18
N LEU A 89 -23.02 -15.97 7.50
CA LEU A 89 -22.51 -16.45 6.22
C LEU A 89 -23.30 -15.85 5.05
N ASN A 90 -22.66 -15.74 3.89
CA ASN A 90 -23.34 -15.48 2.62
C ASN A 90 -23.87 -16.78 1.99
N SER A 91 -24.50 -16.68 0.80
CA SER A 91 -25.03 -17.82 0.04
C SER A 91 -23.98 -18.87 -0.38
N HIS A 92 -22.69 -18.58 -0.22
CA HIS A 92 -21.59 -19.50 -0.50
C HIS A 92 -20.99 -20.12 0.78
N GLY A 93 -21.53 -19.81 1.95
CA GLY A 93 -21.01 -20.26 3.24
C GLY A 93 -19.76 -19.51 3.71
N ILE A 94 -19.50 -18.31 3.18
CA ILE A 94 -18.34 -17.49 3.56
C ILE A 94 -18.77 -16.41 4.56
N PRO A 95 -18.03 -16.21 5.67
CA PRO A 95 -18.34 -15.16 6.64
C PRO A 95 -18.39 -13.76 6.04
N LYS A 96 -19.41 -12.99 6.42
CA LYS A 96 -19.49 -11.56 6.06
C LYS A 96 -18.35 -10.79 6.73
N LEU A 97 -17.80 -9.82 6.00
CA LEU A 97 -16.75 -8.92 6.51
C LEU A 97 -17.26 -8.17 7.75
N GLN A 98 -16.53 -8.28 8.85
CA GLN A 98 -16.89 -7.68 10.14
C GLN A 98 -16.52 -6.18 10.19
N ARG A 99 -17.10 -5.39 9.28
CA ARG A 99 -16.71 -4.00 8.98
C ARG A 99 -16.56 -3.13 10.24
N SER A 100 -17.57 -3.12 11.12
CA SER A 100 -17.56 -2.29 12.33
C SER A 100 -16.41 -2.63 13.29
N LYS A 101 -16.05 -3.92 13.41
CA LYS A 101 -14.93 -4.36 14.24
C LYS A 101 -13.60 -3.90 13.64
N HIS A 102 -13.43 -4.01 12.33
CA HIS A 102 -12.23 -3.56 11.64
C HIS A 102 -12.07 -2.03 11.67
N ILE A 103 -13.14 -1.27 11.45
CA ILE A 103 -13.14 0.20 11.57
C ILE A 103 -12.72 0.61 12.99
N SER A 104 -13.31 0.00 14.02
CA SER A 104 -12.94 0.26 15.41
C SER A 104 -11.47 -0.05 15.71
N PHE A 105 -10.95 -1.16 15.17
CA PHE A 105 -9.55 -1.54 15.33
C PHE A 105 -8.61 -0.52 14.66
N LEU A 106 -8.91 -0.09 13.44
CA LEU A 106 -8.07 0.85 12.69
C LEU A 106 -8.08 2.25 13.32
N HIS A 107 -9.22 2.71 13.84
CA HIS A 107 -9.26 3.94 14.64
C HIS A 107 -8.41 3.84 15.92
N HIS A 108 -8.42 2.67 16.59
CA HIS A 108 -7.56 2.44 17.74
C HIS A 108 -6.07 2.42 17.37
N ALA A 109 -5.72 1.86 16.20
CA ALA A 109 -4.35 1.85 15.67
C ALA A 109 -3.80 3.25 15.36
N LEU A 110 -4.66 4.25 15.11
CA LEU A 110 -4.26 5.67 15.00
C LEU A 110 -4.05 6.37 16.37
N GLY A 111 -4.12 5.61 17.46
CA GLY A 111 -3.97 6.07 18.83
C GLY A 111 -2.54 5.90 19.38
N SER A 112 -2.46 5.78 20.70
CA SER A 112 -1.19 5.59 21.42
C SER A 112 -0.84 4.11 21.56
N TYR A 113 0.46 3.81 21.53
CA TYR A 113 0.98 2.45 21.66
C TYR A 113 1.75 2.26 22.97
N PRO A 114 1.74 1.03 23.54
CA PRO A 114 2.54 0.69 24.70
C PRO A 114 4.03 0.59 24.35
N ALA A 115 4.91 0.77 25.36
CA ALA A 115 6.37 0.80 25.16
C ALA A 115 6.95 -0.42 24.43
N ARG A 116 6.36 -1.60 24.56
CA ARG A 116 6.78 -2.83 23.85
C ARG A 116 6.73 -2.70 22.32
N MET A 117 6.00 -1.71 21.79
CA MET A 117 5.92 -1.42 20.36
C MET A 117 7.12 -0.65 19.83
N VAL A 118 8.18 -0.48 20.63
CA VAL A 118 9.46 0.11 20.18
C VAL A 118 10.04 -0.59 18.95
N VAL A 119 9.73 -1.88 18.74
CA VAL A 119 10.13 -2.62 17.53
C VAL A 119 9.57 -2.02 16.23
N MET A 120 8.50 -1.22 16.33
CA MET A 120 7.85 -0.54 15.21
C MET A 120 8.23 0.95 15.13
N ASP A 121 9.20 1.44 15.92
CA ASP A 121 9.52 2.87 15.98
C ASP A 121 10.01 3.42 14.63
N ALA A 122 10.77 2.63 13.87
CA ALA A 122 11.18 2.98 12.50
C ALA A 122 10.06 2.80 11.44
N ALA A 123 8.94 2.19 11.82
CA ALA A 123 7.81 1.87 10.95
C ALA A 123 6.55 2.68 11.29
N ARG A 124 6.64 3.77 12.05
CA ARG A 124 5.48 4.60 12.39
C ARG A 124 4.73 5.16 11.17
N PRO A 125 5.39 5.59 10.08
CA PRO A 125 4.69 5.98 8.85
C PRO A 125 3.84 4.86 8.26
N TRP A 126 4.29 3.61 8.38
CA TRP A 126 3.52 2.44 7.92
C TRP A 126 2.26 2.22 8.75
N ILE A 127 2.33 2.38 10.07
CA ILE A 127 1.16 2.27 10.95
C ILE A 127 0.07 3.26 10.53
N LEU A 128 0.45 4.52 10.23
CA LEU A 128 -0.48 5.52 9.73
C LEU A 128 -1.05 5.12 8.37
N TYR A 129 -0.19 4.77 7.41
CA TYR A 129 -0.62 4.38 6.07
C TYR A 129 -1.59 3.20 6.08
N TRP A 130 -1.24 2.09 6.75
CA TRP A 130 -2.08 0.90 6.83
C TRP A 130 -3.44 1.21 7.45
N SER A 131 -3.46 2.02 8.51
CA SER A 131 -4.69 2.37 9.21
C SER A 131 -5.59 3.26 8.36
N LEU A 132 -5.03 4.31 7.75
CA LEU A 132 -5.76 5.25 6.90
C LEU A 132 -6.27 4.60 5.61
N GLN A 133 -5.42 3.78 4.96
CA GLN A 133 -5.81 3.03 3.77
C GLN A 133 -6.91 2.01 4.09
N GLY A 134 -6.79 1.29 5.22
CA GLY A 134 -7.81 0.34 5.66
C GLY A 134 -9.16 1.01 5.91
N LEU A 135 -9.16 2.18 6.59
CA LEU A 135 -10.36 2.98 6.81
C LEU A 135 -10.98 3.44 5.49
N THR A 136 -10.15 3.94 4.56
CA THR A 136 -10.60 4.39 3.23
C THR A 136 -11.19 3.23 2.42
N CYS A 137 -10.58 2.05 2.43
CA CYS A 137 -11.13 0.84 1.79
C CYS A 137 -12.46 0.41 2.40
N LEU A 138 -12.71 0.73 3.67
CA LEU A 138 -13.97 0.50 4.37
C LEU A 138 -14.96 1.66 4.18
N GLY A 139 -14.66 2.65 3.34
CA GLY A 139 -15.57 3.77 3.04
C GLY A 139 -15.63 4.84 4.13
N GLU A 140 -14.70 4.84 5.08
CA GLU A 140 -14.62 5.88 6.11
C GLU A 140 -13.96 7.15 5.56
N ASP A 141 -14.50 8.32 5.91
CA ASP A 141 -13.85 9.59 5.65
C ASP A 141 -12.70 9.82 6.64
N VAL A 142 -11.50 9.94 6.08
CA VAL A 142 -10.24 10.12 6.80
C VAL A 142 -9.68 11.54 6.70
N SER A 143 -10.34 12.46 5.99
CA SER A 143 -9.92 13.87 5.85
C SER A 143 -9.78 14.58 7.19
N LYS A 144 -10.60 14.20 8.19
CA LYS A 144 -10.52 14.65 9.59
C LYS A 144 -9.16 14.42 10.27
N TYR A 145 -8.30 13.57 9.69
CA TYR A 145 -6.96 13.30 10.22
C TYR A 145 -5.86 14.17 9.61
N GLN A 146 -6.17 15.04 8.65
CA GLN A 146 -5.21 15.88 7.94
C GLN A 146 -4.21 16.55 8.88
N ASP A 147 -4.67 17.40 9.80
CA ASP A 147 -3.80 18.14 10.74
C ASP A 147 -2.90 17.22 11.56
N ARG A 148 -3.44 16.11 12.05
CA ARG A 148 -2.71 15.15 12.88
C ARG A 148 -1.63 14.42 12.08
N VAL A 149 -1.93 14.08 10.84
CA VAL A 149 -1.00 13.40 9.93
C VAL A 149 0.12 14.36 9.53
N THR A 150 -0.22 15.58 9.10
CA THR A 150 0.76 16.63 8.77
C THR A 150 1.67 16.93 9.95
N TYR A 151 1.09 17.12 11.15
CA TYR A 151 1.86 17.33 12.38
C TYR A 151 2.79 16.16 12.72
N THR A 152 2.36 14.92 12.48
CA THR A 152 3.17 13.73 12.77
C THR A 152 4.34 13.59 11.79
N PHE A 153 4.14 13.91 10.50
CA PHE A 153 5.19 13.77 9.49
C PHE A 153 6.12 14.97 9.38
N ALA A 154 5.70 16.17 9.81
CA ALA A 154 6.56 17.35 9.83
C ALA A 154 7.94 17.10 10.46
N PRO A 155 8.06 16.49 11.67
CA PRO A 155 9.37 16.19 12.26
C PRO A 155 10.06 14.95 11.68
N CYS A 156 9.38 14.15 10.85
CA CYS A 156 9.93 12.97 10.18
C CYS A 156 10.56 13.30 8.82
N GLN A 157 10.20 14.43 8.22
CA GLN A 157 10.80 14.91 6.98
C GLN A 157 12.19 15.50 7.24
N ASN A 158 13.19 15.04 6.52
CA ASN A 158 14.55 15.55 6.67
C ASN A 158 14.80 16.75 5.75
N PRO A 159 15.58 17.77 6.19
CA PRO A 159 15.94 18.92 5.35
C PRO A 159 16.67 18.56 4.06
N THR A 160 17.32 17.40 4.02
CA THR A 160 18.00 16.86 2.83
C THR A 160 17.05 16.14 1.87
N GLY A 161 15.79 15.95 2.24
CA GLY A 161 14.77 15.25 1.44
C GLY A 161 14.38 13.90 2.01
N GLY A 162 13.17 13.45 1.69
CA GLY A 162 12.60 12.19 2.16
C GLY A 162 12.08 12.25 3.61
N PHE A 163 11.43 11.16 4.02
CA PHE A 163 10.94 10.94 5.38
C PHE A 163 11.62 9.74 6.02
N GLY A 164 11.96 9.87 7.30
CA GLY A 164 12.35 8.75 8.16
C GLY A 164 11.17 8.12 8.89
N GLY A 165 11.44 7.08 9.69
CA GLY A 165 10.44 6.42 10.53
C GLY A 165 9.96 7.26 11.72
N GLY A 166 10.66 8.33 12.07
CA GLY A 166 10.37 9.19 13.20
C GLY A 166 11.31 10.39 13.24
N HIS A 167 11.11 11.28 14.22
CA HIS A 167 11.98 12.45 14.40
C HIS A 167 13.43 12.06 14.60
N GLY A 168 14.32 12.64 13.79
CA GLY A 168 15.77 12.39 13.84
C GLY A 168 16.22 11.08 13.19
N GLN A 169 15.30 10.29 12.61
CA GLN A 169 15.66 9.13 11.83
C GLN A 169 15.98 9.52 10.38
N LEU A 170 16.97 8.85 9.79
CA LEU A 170 17.37 9.07 8.40
C LEU A 170 16.21 8.78 7.44
N SER A 171 16.19 9.49 6.32
CA SER A 171 15.21 9.24 5.26
C SER A 171 15.35 7.84 4.70
N HIS A 172 14.20 7.20 4.49
CA HIS A 172 14.12 5.84 3.99
C HIS A 172 12.96 5.72 2.99
N LEU A 173 13.16 5.02 1.87
CA LEU A 173 12.18 4.91 0.78
C LEU A 173 10.85 4.31 1.26
N ALA A 174 10.89 3.27 2.08
CA ALA A 174 9.68 2.67 2.64
C ALA A 174 8.88 3.66 3.54
N ALA A 175 9.58 4.44 4.37
CA ALA A 175 8.94 5.44 5.23
C ALA A 175 8.39 6.62 4.42
N SER A 176 9.16 7.07 3.43
CA SER A 176 8.77 8.13 2.49
C SER A 176 7.55 7.74 1.67
N TYR A 177 7.51 6.50 1.18
CA TYR A 177 6.36 5.94 0.47
C TYR A 177 5.09 5.96 1.34
N ALA A 178 5.19 5.44 2.56
CA ALA A 178 4.05 5.41 3.49
C ALA A 178 3.60 6.82 3.89
N ALA A 179 4.53 7.76 4.09
CA ALA A 179 4.21 9.15 4.41
C ALA A 179 3.52 9.86 3.24
N VAL A 180 4.06 9.77 2.02
CA VAL A 180 3.48 10.37 0.82
C VAL A 180 2.07 9.83 0.56
N LEU A 181 1.86 8.52 0.69
CA LEU A 181 0.53 7.92 0.53
C LEU A 181 -0.44 8.35 1.62
N SER A 182 0.01 8.39 2.88
CA SER A 182 -0.84 8.86 3.99
C SER A 182 -1.30 10.31 3.79
N LEU A 183 -0.39 11.20 3.37
CA LEU A 183 -0.71 12.60 3.05
C LEU A 183 -1.64 12.69 1.84
N THR A 184 -1.43 11.85 0.83
CA THR A 184 -2.32 11.75 -0.35
C THR A 184 -3.74 11.33 0.05
N ILE A 185 -3.84 10.33 0.94
CA ILE A 185 -5.11 9.75 1.40
C ILE A 185 -5.93 10.74 2.24
N VAL A 186 -5.31 11.43 3.20
CA VAL A 186 -6.03 12.44 4.01
C VAL A 186 -6.39 13.67 3.19
N GLY A 187 -5.57 13.99 2.18
CA GLY A 187 -5.83 15.02 1.21
C GLY A 187 -5.73 16.45 1.74
N GLY A 188 -6.05 17.40 0.87
CA GLY A 188 -6.06 18.84 1.14
C GLY A 188 -4.71 19.53 0.98
N GLU A 189 -4.77 20.83 0.66
CA GLU A 189 -3.63 21.64 0.24
C GLU A 189 -2.48 21.63 1.27
N GLU A 190 -2.78 21.79 2.56
CA GLU A 190 -1.76 21.79 3.62
C GLU A 190 -0.96 20.47 3.68
N ALA A 191 -1.63 19.32 3.52
CA ALA A 191 -0.97 18.01 3.51
C ALA A 191 -0.07 17.83 2.28
N TYR A 192 -0.47 18.39 1.13
CA TYR A 192 0.30 18.31 -0.10
C TYR A 192 1.50 19.26 -0.11
N GLU A 193 1.30 20.50 0.34
CA GLU A 193 2.33 21.54 0.36
C GLU A 193 3.41 21.30 1.42
N MET A 194 3.13 20.50 2.45
CA MET A 194 4.14 20.18 3.47
C MET A 194 5.31 19.36 2.93
N ILE A 195 5.15 18.67 1.79
CA ILE A 195 6.19 17.84 1.20
C ILE A 195 7.18 18.73 0.43
N ASP A 196 8.43 18.76 0.87
CA ASP A 196 9.50 19.42 0.11
C ASP A 196 9.87 18.58 -1.12
N ARG A 197 9.15 18.83 -2.21
CA ARG A 197 9.32 18.13 -3.49
C ARG A 197 10.72 18.29 -4.07
N LYS A 198 11.38 19.43 -3.83
CA LYS A 198 12.71 19.69 -4.37
C LYS A 198 13.75 18.87 -3.60
N ALA A 199 13.70 18.89 -2.28
CA ALA A 199 14.59 18.08 -1.44
C ALA A 199 14.34 16.59 -1.69
N MET A 200 13.07 16.16 -1.79
CA MET A 200 12.70 14.79 -2.15
C MET A 200 13.33 14.35 -3.48
N TRP A 201 13.21 15.16 -4.54
CA TRP A 201 13.81 14.85 -5.84
C TRP A 201 15.34 14.72 -5.77
N HIS A 202 16.01 15.60 -5.04
CA HIS A 202 17.46 15.53 -4.81
C HIS A 202 17.84 14.22 -4.09
N TRP A 203 17.19 13.92 -2.97
CA TRP A 203 17.44 12.73 -2.18
C TRP A 203 17.16 11.43 -2.94
N LEU A 204 16.06 11.34 -3.70
CA LEU A 204 15.79 10.19 -4.55
C LEU A 204 16.92 9.97 -5.58
N GLY A 205 17.49 11.06 -6.10
CA GLY A 205 18.64 11.02 -7.00
C GLY A 205 19.91 10.43 -6.36
N GLU A 206 20.06 10.53 -5.04
CA GLU A 206 21.14 9.89 -4.29
C GLU A 206 20.90 8.39 -4.12
N MET A 207 19.63 7.95 -4.07
CA MET A 207 19.27 6.54 -3.93
C MET A 207 19.46 5.76 -5.24
N LYS A 208 19.41 6.43 -6.39
CA LYS A 208 19.59 5.79 -7.71
C LYS A 208 20.99 5.19 -7.85
N GLN A 209 21.04 3.90 -8.16
CA GLN A 209 22.27 3.15 -8.43
C GLN A 209 22.57 3.06 -9.93
N GLN A 210 23.85 2.86 -10.24
CA GLN A 210 24.36 2.85 -11.63
C GLN A 210 23.91 1.62 -12.44
N ASP A 211 23.67 0.50 -11.76
CA ASP A 211 23.20 -0.74 -12.38
C ASP A 211 21.69 -0.73 -12.68
N GLY A 212 20.99 0.33 -12.24
CA GLY A 212 19.59 0.63 -12.51
C GLY A 212 18.68 0.64 -11.29
N GLY A 213 19.07 0.04 -10.16
CA GLY A 213 18.22 -0.06 -8.99
C GLY A 213 18.27 1.17 -8.08
N PHE A 214 17.74 0.99 -6.87
CA PHE A 214 17.66 2.03 -5.85
C PHE A 214 17.92 1.45 -4.47
N THR A 215 18.79 2.09 -3.69
CA THR A 215 18.95 1.75 -2.27
C THR A 215 17.78 2.31 -1.46
N LEU A 216 17.38 1.63 -0.37
CA LEU A 216 16.28 2.13 0.47
C LEU A 216 16.65 3.36 1.30
N ALA A 217 17.93 3.51 1.63
CA ALA A 217 18.48 4.66 2.34
C ALA A 217 19.92 4.88 1.87
N ALA A 218 20.55 5.96 2.35
CA ALA A 218 21.98 6.16 2.17
C ALA A 218 22.74 4.97 2.78
N GLU A 219 23.58 4.31 1.98
CA GLU A 219 24.33 3.09 2.37
C GLU A 219 23.43 1.90 2.78
N GLY A 220 22.14 1.96 2.47
CA GLY A 220 21.17 0.90 2.74
C GLY A 220 21.22 -0.21 1.68
N GLU A 221 20.35 -1.20 1.87
CA GLU A 221 20.17 -2.29 0.92
C GLU A 221 19.55 -1.82 -0.40
N GLU A 222 19.92 -2.50 -1.48
CA GLU A 222 19.33 -2.34 -2.80
C GLU A 222 18.48 -3.57 -3.13
N ASP A 223 17.17 -3.36 -3.28
CA ASP A 223 16.24 -4.39 -3.74
C ASP A 223 15.01 -3.76 -4.41
N ILE A 224 14.11 -4.62 -4.90
CA ILE A 224 12.96 -4.21 -5.72
C ILE A 224 12.02 -3.24 -4.99
N ARG A 225 12.01 -3.24 -3.65
CA ARG A 225 11.20 -2.30 -2.86
C ARG A 225 11.66 -0.87 -3.08
N GLY A 226 12.97 -0.66 -3.29
CA GLY A 226 13.55 0.66 -3.53
C GLY A 226 13.06 1.23 -4.84
N ALA A 227 13.21 0.46 -5.91
CA ALA A 227 12.68 0.82 -7.22
C ALA A 227 11.18 1.14 -7.17
N PHE A 228 10.38 0.27 -6.56
CA PHE A 228 8.94 0.48 -6.45
C PHE A 228 8.59 1.76 -5.67
N CYS A 229 9.14 1.93 -4.47
CA CYS A 229 8.86 3.09 -3.62
C CYS A 229 9.28 4.40 -4.30
N ALA A 230 10.49 4.45 -4.88
CA ALA A 230 11.01 5.63 -5.56
C ALA A 230 10.11 6.03 -6.73
N MET A 231 9.75 5.07 -7.58
CA MET A 231 8.93 5.36 -8.77
C MET A 231 7.50 5.78 -8.42
N VAL A 232 6.90 5.22 -7.37
CA VAL A 232 5.58 5.68 -6.89
C VAL A 232 5.66 7.12 -6.37
N ILE A 233 6.69 7.46 -5.58
CA ILE A 233 6.87 8.83 -5.06
C ILE A 233 7.08 9.82 -6.20
N ILE A 234 7.94 9.48 -7.18
CA ILE A 234 8.20 10.32 -8.36
C ILE A 234 6.91 10.58 -9.12
N ALA A 235 6.10 9.54 -9.35
CA ALA A 235 4.85 9.66 -10.07
C ALA A 235 3.80 10.51 -9.32
N LEU A 236 3.57 10.22 -8.03
CA LEU A 236 2.55 10.91 -7.23
C LEU A 236 2.88 12.39 -7.00
N LEU A 237 4.15 12.70 -6.76
CA LEU A 237 4.61 14.07 -6.54
C LEU A 237 4.93 14.81 -7.84
N ASN A 238 4.71 14.18 -8.99
CA ASN A 238 5.02 14.71 -10.31
C ASN A 238 6.43 15.33 -10.35
N LEU A 239 7.44 14.54 -9.95
CA LEU A 239 8.84 14.97 -9.92
C LEU A 239 9.46 14.83 -11.32
N PRO A 240 10.49 15.64 -11.66
CA PRO A 240 11.23 15.47 -12.90
C PRO A 240 11.85 14.07 -13.01
N LEU A 241 11.80 13.49 -14.21
CA LEU A 241 12.41 12.18 -14.47
C LEU A 241 13.93 12.30 -14.64
N GLU A 242 14.43 13.46 -15.03
CA GLU A 242 15.85 13.75 -15.10
C GLU A 242 16.48 13.65 -13.72
N LEU A 243 17.66 13.04 -13.64
CA LEU A 243 18.38 12.94 -12.39
C LEU A 243 18.87 14.32 -11.92
N PRO A 244 18.89 14.59 -10.60
CA PRO A 244 19.52 15.79 -10.08
C PRO A 244 20.99 15.92 -10.51
N PRO A 245 21.51 17.14 -10.76
CA PRO A 245 22.90 17.34 -11.16
C PRO A 245 23.94 16.71 -10.22
N GLY A 246 23.63 16.64 -8.92
CA GLY A 246 24.48 16.02 -7.90
C GLY A 246 24.29 14.52 -7.70
N SER A 247 23.39 13.87 -8.45
CA SER A 247 23.16 12.43 -8.35
C SER A 247 24.44 11.65 -8.70
N PRO A 248 24.89 10.70 -7.87
CA PRO A 248 26.03 9.86 -8.17
C PRO A 248 25.89 9.08 -9.49
N ALA A 249 24.68 8.59 -9.80
CA ALA A 249 24.38 7.93 -11.07
C ALA A 249 24.55 8.88 -12.25
N ARG A 250 24.07 10.14 -12.11
CA ARG A 250 24.21 11.15 -13.16
C ARG A 250 25.66 11.54 -13.44
N ILE A 251 26.48 11.68 -12.39
CA ILE A 251 27.91 11.96 -12.54
C ILE A 251 28.61 10.86 -13.37
N LYS A 252 28.08 9.63 -13.34
CA LYS A 252 28.60 8.48 -14.07
C LYS A 252 27.96 8.27 -15.46
N GLY A 253 27.09 9.19 -15.90
CA GLY A 253 26.53 9.20 -17.25
C GLY A 253 25.04 8.84 -17.36
N ASP A 254 24.37 8.49 -16.26
CA ASP A 254 22.93 8.24 -16.30
C ASP A 254 22.14 9.55 -16.45
N GLU A 255 21.06 9.55 -17.21
CA GLU A 255 20.30 10.78 -17.49
C GLU A 255 19.05 10.91 -16.62
N THR A 256 18.38 9.79 -16.36
CA THR A 256 17.04 9.76 -15.76
C THR A 256 16.92 8.70 -14.68
N PHE A 257 15.90 8.83 -13.83
CA PHE A 257 15.52 7.78 -12.86
C PHE A 257 15.19 6.44 -13.53
N LEU A 258 14.84 6.44 -14.81
CA LEU A 258 14.50 5.25 -15.59
C LEU A 258 15.71 4.59 -16.25
N THR A 259 16.87 5.27 -16.31
CA THR A 259 18.07 4.71 -16.93
C THR A 259 18.45 3.39 -16.26
N ASN A 260 18.62 2.32 -17.06
CA ASN A 260 18.91 0.93 -16.67
C ASN A 260 17.88 0.25 -15.75
N LEU A 261 16.79 0.92 -15.36
CA LEU A 261 15.84 0.40 -14.39
C LEU A 261 15.07 -0.84 -14.92
N PRO A 262 14.51 -0.84 -16.15
CA PRO A 262 13.83 -2.03 -16.68
C PRO A 262 14.74 -3.26 -16.78
N GLU A 263 15.99 -3.06 -17.22
CA GLU A 263 16.99 -4.12 -17.33
C GLU A 263 17.41 -4.64 -15.95
N TRP A 264 17.46 -3.77 -14.95
CA TRP A 264 17.72 -4.16 -13.56
C TRP A 264 16.58 -5.01 -13.00
N ILE A 265 15.32 -4.58 -13.20
CA ILE A 265 14.14 -5.34 -12.79
C ILE A 265 14.09 -6.71 -13.46
N ALA A 266 14.46 -6.80 -14.75
CA ALA A 266 14.47 -8.06 -15.50
C ALA A 266 15.49 -9.09 -14.98
N ARG A 267 16.44 -8.70 -14.10
CA ARG A 267 17.42 -9.60 -13.47
C ARG A 267 17.00 -10.09 -12.09
N CYS A 268 15.95 -9.52 -11.49
CA CYS A 268 15.36 -9.97 -10.23
C CYS A 268 14.49 -11.21 -10.44
#